data_AF-A0A0L0BTF8-F1
#
_entry.id   AF-A0A0L0BTF8-F1
#
_cell.length_a   1.000
_cell.length_b   1.000
_cell.length_c   1.000
_cell.angle_alpha   90.00
_cell.angle_beta   90.00
_cell.angle_gamma   90.00
#
_symmetry.space_group_name_H-M   'P 1'
#
loop_
_entity.id
_entity.type
_entity.pdbx_description
1 polymer ?
#
loop_
_entity_poly.entity_id
_entity_poly.type
_entity_poly.pdbx_seq_one_letter_code
_entity_poly.pdbx_strand_id
1 'polypeptide(L)'
;PPPPVVSSFFSPPRTALDSDLNEVVLDSSSIEILFREYVNNYHRVLPCVEVQHGPQFVFDASEALFWTVMAISSRRMSQELPVGINFARLSSVQKRMLSEVAISPVLGHGRSFEFNLPSVYVVQAFLLCTLWPPPTASINADMSWNASGIACLTAVRAGLHCPGHGSDFERIFKNNQTHRANIREQLVTWLATNALTQAIANMFGYPSAASFRSHTQYAFHNVDLPIRVRHMYEIQRIAHEIEHSLGQMSAEPTIDTNMASSLIRIHASRYDEIESQFGSDMDPWSLFTL
;
A
#
# COMPACT_ATOMS: atom_id res chain seq x y z
N PRO A 1 16.17 11.85 12.64
CA PRO A 1 17.07 11.00 11.84
C PRO A 1 17.84 11.84 10.82
N PRO A 2 19.15 11.59 10.60
CA PRO A 2 19.85 12.20 9.47
C PRO A 2 19.20 11.72 8.15
N PRO A 3 19.28 12.50 7.06
CA PRO A 3 18.80 12.05 5.75
C PRO A 3 19.54 10.76 5.35
N PRO A 4 18.87 9.83 4.65
CA PRO A 4 19.53 8.62 4.17
C PRO A 4 20.72 8.99 3.30
N VAL A 5 21.88 8.39 3.58
CA VAL A 5 23.11 8.59 2.82
C VAL A 5 22.91 7.95 1.45
N VAL A 6 22.67 8.77 0.43
CA VAL A 6 22.58 8.33 -0.96
C VAL A 6 23.98 8.02 -1.44
N SER A 7 24.28 6.74 -1.67
CA SER A 7 25.54 6.31 -2.28
C SER A 7 25.71 6.97 -3.65
N SER A 8 26.90 7.50 -3.92
CA SER A 8 27.23 8.46 -4.98
C SER A 8 27.20 7.93 -6.44
N PHE A 9 26.55 6.81 -6.73
CA PHE A 9 26.45 6.28 -8.10
C PHE A 9 25.12 5.54 -8.33
N PHE A 10 24.02 6.29 -8.36
CA PHE A 10 22.75 5.79 -8.92
C PHE A 10 22.83 5.86 -10.45
N SER A 11 22.75 4.71 -11.14
CA SER A 11 22.64 4.70 -12.60
C SER A 11 21.19 5.07 -12.98
N PRO A 12 20.97 6.15 -13.74
CA PRO A 12 19.61 6.63 -14.04
C PRO A 12 18.77 5.52 -14.68
N PRO A 13 17.50 5.34 -14.25
CA PRO A 13 16.67 4.27 -14.77
C PRO A 13 16.27 4.65 -16.19
N ARG A 14 16.55 3.77 -17.15
CA ARG A 14 16.18 3.96 -18.55
C ARG A 14 15.03 3.03 -18.89
N THR A 15 13.83 3.56 -18.95
CA THR A 15 12.70 2.81 -19.52
C THR A 15 12.60 3.15 -21.00
N ALA A 16 13.17 2.28 -21.84
CA ALA A 16 12.97 2.35 -23.28
C ALA A 16 11.49 2.10 -23.58
N LEU A 17 10.78 3.14 -23.99
CA LEU A 17 9.47 2.99 -24.61
C LEU A 17 9.69 2.60 -26.06
N ASP A 18 9.00 1.54 -26.51
CA ASP A 18 9.02 1.13 -27.90
C ASP A 18 8.84 2.36 -28.80
N SER A 19 9.76 2.46 -29.75
CA SER A 19 9.96 3.48 -30.78
C SER A 19 8.70 4.29 -31.10
N ASP A 20 8.58 5.46 -30.46
CA ASP A 20 8.50 6.77 -31.15
C ASP A 20 8.09 7.93 -30.23
N LEU A 21 7.71 7.73 -28.96
CA LEU A 21 7.06 8.85 -28.25
C LEU A 21 7.35 9.15 -26.78
N ASN A 22 8.13 8.41 -25.97
CA ASN A 22 8.20 8.85 -24.55
C ASN A 22 9.35 8.38 -23.65
N GLU A 23 10.59 8.13 -24.10
CA GLU A 23 11.68 7.81 -23.15
C GLU A 23 11.71 8.81 -21.97
N VAL A 24 11.43 8.31 -20.76
CA VAL A 24 11.50 9.08 -19.52
C VAL A 24 12.81 8.71 -18.87
N VAL A 25 13.76 9.63 -18.94
CA VAL A 25 15.06 9.50 -18.27
C VAL A 25 15.01 10.38 -17.03
N LEU A 26 15.13 9.76 -15.86
CA LEU A 26 15.31 10.46 -14.60
C LEU A 26 16.79 10.53 -14.27
N ASP A 27 17.32 11.73 -14.11
CA ASP A 27 18.68 11.92 -13.60
C ASP A 27 18.73 11.70 -12.08
N SER A 28 19.93 11.43 -11.56
CA SER A 28 20.11 11.11 -10.14
C SER A 28 19.63 12.24 -9.21
N SER A 29 19.69 13.51 -9.63
CA SER A 29 19.24 14.63 -8.81
C SER A 29 17.72 14.72 -8.71
N SER A 30 17.01 14.51 -9.82
CA SER A 30 15.54 14.43 -9.82
C SER A 30 15.03 13.28 -8.95
N ILE A 31 15.71 12.14 -8.98
CA ILE A 31 15.35 10.96 -8.18
C ILE A 31 15.52 11.26 -6.70
N GLU A 32 16.60 11.92 -6.31
CA GLU A 32 16.82 12.31 -4.91
C GLU A 32 15.73 13.27 -4.42
N ILE A 33 15.39 14.29 -5.22
CA ILE A 33 14.32 15.26 -4.89
C ILE A 33 12.99 14.53 -4.70
N LEU A 34 12.59 13.70 -5.67
CA LEU A 34 11.33 12.94 -5.63
C LEU A 34 11.29 11.95 -4.47
N PHE A 35 12.37 11.20 -4.23
CA PHE A 35 12.43 10.22 -3.15
C PHE A 35 12.39 10.89 -1.78
N ARG A 36 13.06 12.04 -1.63
CA ARG A 36 12.99 12.84 -0.39
C ARG A 36 11.59 13.37 -0.15
N GLU A 37 10.91 13.84 -1.19
CA GLU A 37 9.52 14.28 -1.13
C GLU A 37 8.59 13.12 -0.70
N TYR A 38 8.78 11.92 -1.27
CA TYR A 38 8.07 10.71 -0.85
C TYR A 38 8.24 10.44 0.64
N VAL A 39 9.48 10.37 1.12
CA VAL A 39 9.81 10.03 2.52
C VAL A 39 9.20 11.05 3.49
N ASN A 40 9.24 12.33 3.13
CA ASN A 40 8.80 13.40 4.01
C ASN A 40 7.29 13.56 4.08
N ASN A 41 6.56 13.36 2.97
CA ASN A 41 5.14 13.71 2.88
C ASN A 41 4.21 12.50 2.68
N TYR A 42 4.67 11.43 2.04
CA TYR A 42 3.81 10.29 1.66
C TYR A 42 4.06 9.08 2.56
N HIS A 43 5.33 8.68 2.73
CA HIS A 43 5.73 7.55 3.58
C HIS A 43 5.31 7.74 5.05
N ARG A 44 5.21 8.98 5.53
CA ARG A 44 4.70 9.27 6.89
C ARG A 44 3.25 8.85 7.10
N VAL A 45 2.44 8.92 6.04
CA VAL A 45 1.02 8.53 6.08
C VAL A 45 0.90 7.01 5.93
N LEU A 46 1.61 6.42 4.96
CA LEU A 46 1.61 4.99 4.71
C LEU A 46 3.04 4.40 4.74
N PRO A 47 3.57 4.07 5.93
CA PRO A 47 4.93 3.56 6.09
C PRO A 47 4.99 2.05 5.78
N CYS A 48 4.71 1.69 4.53
CA CYS A 48 4.75 0.29 4.07
C CYS A 48 5.97 -0.05 3.20
N VAL A 49 6.74 0.95 2.74
CA VAL A 49 7.91 0.78 1.87
C VAL A 49 9.20 0.95 2.68
N GLU A 50 10.18 0.07 2.53
CA GLU A 50 11.48 0.22 3.19
C GLU A 50 12.35 1.30 2.50
N VAL A 51 12.33 2.51 3.08
CA VAL A 51 13.02 3.68 2.51
C VAL A 51 14.47 3.85 2.96
N GLN A 52 14.92 3.11 3.98
CA GLN A 52 16.26 3.30 4.58
C GLN A 52 17.41 2.91 3.64
N HIS A 53 17.16 1.98 2.73
CA HIS A 53 18.14 1.52 1.75
C HIS A 53 18.23 2.42 0.50
N GLY A 54 17.41 3.48 0.44
CA GLY A 54 17.42 4.47 -0.63
C GLY A 54 16.69 4.03 -1.91
N PRO A 55 16.65 4.92 -2.93
CA PRO A 55 15.84 4.71 -4.14
C PRO A 55 16.36 3.58 -5.04
N GLN A 56 17.66 3.28 -5.02
CA GLN A 56 18.24 2.17 -5.80
C GLN A 56 17.69 0.82 -5.34
N PHE A 57 17.64 0.59 -4.02
CA PHE A 57 17.06 -0.62 -3.48
C PHE A 57 15.61 -0.81 -3.90
N VAL A 58 14.80 0.26 -3.88
CA VAL A 58 13.41 0.21 -4.32
C VAL A 58 13.30 -0.13 -5.81
N PHE A 59 14.16 0.42 -6.65
CA PHE A 59 14.21 0.10 -8.09
C PHE A 59 14.60 -1.35 -8.34
N ASP A 60 15.66 -1.82 -7.68
CA ASP A 60 16.15 -3.19 -7.81
C ASP A 60 15.15 -4.21 -7.24
N ALA A 61 14.37 -3.84 -6.22
CA ALA A 61 13.33 -4.70 -5.64
C ALA A 61 12.09 -4.78 -6.54
N SER A 62 11.64 -3.64 -7.07
CA SER A 62 10.52 -3.58 -8.01
C SER A 62 10.50 -2.25 -8.77
N GLU A 63 10.67 -2.32 -10.09
CA GLU A 63 10.54 -1.14 -10.95
C GLU A 63 9.15 -0.51 -10.85
N ALA A 64 8.09 -1.32 -10.73
CA ALA A 64 6.71 -0.84 -10.60
C ALA A 64 6.52 0.00 -9.32
N LEU A 65 7.12 -0.44 -8.21
CA LEU A 65 7.11 0.32 -6.96
C LEU A 65 7.91 1.62 -7.10
N PHE A 66 9.11 1.55 -7.66
CA PHE A 66 9.94 2.74 -7.88
C PHE A 66 9.23 3.80 -8.71
N TRP A 67 8.69 3.43 -9.88
CA TRP A 67 7.99 4.38 -10.76
C TRP A 67 6.71 4.91 -10.11
N THR A 68 6.06 4.12 -9.26
CA THR A 68 4.93 4.58 -8.45
C THR A 68 5.34 5.66 -7.45
N VAL A 69 6.44 5.45 -6.72
CA VAL A 69 7.00 6.43 -5.78
C VAL A 69 7.38 7.72 -6.50
N MET A 70 8.04 7.62 -7.66
CA MET A 70 8.42 8.80 -8.47
C MET A 70 7.19 9.57 -8.96
N ALA A 71 6.18 8.86 -9.49
CA ALA A 71 4.97 9.48 -10.00
C ALA A 71 4.18 10.20 -8.90
N ILE A 72 3.95 9.57 -7.75
CA ILE A 72 3.19 10.19 -6.65
C ILE A 72 3.90 11.45 -6.13
N SER A 73 5.22 11.39 -5.94
CA SER A 73 6.00 12.52 -5.41
C SER A 73 6.03 13.70 -6.37
N SER A 74 6.02 13.44 -7.67
CA SER A 74 6.05 14.49 -8.69
C SER A 74 4.81 15.41 -8.69
N ARG A 75 3.71 15.00 -8.04
CA ARG A 75 2.46 15.77 -7.95
C ARG A 75 2.64 17.14 -7.29
N ARG A 76 3.57 17.24 -6.33
CA ARG A 76 3.83 18.45 -5.55
C ARG A 76 5.09 19.19 -6.01
N MET A 77 5.84 18.61 -6.94
CA MET A 77 7.20 19.05 -7.32
C MET A 77 7.28 19.64 -8.72
N SER A 78 6.15 20.12 -9.29
CA SER A 78 6.11 20.62 -10.67
C SER A 78 7.04 21.81 -10.94
N GLN A 79 7.44 22.56 -9.92
CA GLN A 79 8.34 23.72 -10.03
C GLN A 79 9.82 23.38 -9.79
N GLU A 80 10.11 22.28 -9.07
CA GLU A 80 11.48 21.89 -8.69
C GLU A 80 12.11 20.91 -9.69
N LEU A 81 11.28 20.28 -10.54
CA LEU A 81 11.73 19.28 -11.50
C LEU A 81 12.22 19.91 -12.82
N PRO A 82 13.23 19.32 -13.47
CA PRO A 82 13.68 19.74 -14.79
C PRO A 82 12.57 19.74 -15.86
N VAL A 83 12.71 20.61 -16.85
CA VAL A 83 11.81 20.71 -18.00
C VAL A 83 11.72 19.35 -18.71
N GLY A 84 10.53 18.76 -18.75
CA GLY A 84 10.27 17.46 -19.37
C GLY A 84 10.02 16.32 -18.40
N ILE A 85 10.24 16.49 -17.09
CA ILE A 85 9.83 15.54 -16.05
C ILE A 85 8.58 16.11 -15.38
N ASN A 86 7.44 15.45 -15.57
CA ASN A 86 6.19 15.86 -14.94
C ASN A 86 5.33 14.65 -14.55
N PHE A 87 4.30 14.92 -13.75
CA PHE A 87 3.37 13.90 -13.28
C PHE A 87 2.76 13.08 -14.42
N ALA A 88 2.39 13.71 -15.55
CA ALA A 88 1.73 13.02 -16.65
C ALA A 88 2.64 11.94 -17.29
N ARG A 89 3.92 12.26 -17.52
CA ARG A 89 4.90 11.31 -18.08
C ARG A 89 5.29 10.24 -17.08
N LEU A 90 5.46 10.58 -15.81
CA LEU A 90 5.76 9.57 -14.78
C LEU A 90 4.57 8.65 -14.52
N SER A 91 3.35 9.20 -14.54
CA SER A 91 2.12 8.41 -14.40
C SER A 91 1.88 7.48 -15.58
N SER A 92 2.28 7.84 -16.81
CA SER A 92 2.15 6.92 -17.95
C SER A 92 3.09 5.71 -17.82
N VAL A 93 4.35 5.93 -17.41
CA VAL A 93 5.30 4.84 -17.11
C VAL A 93 4.77 3.96 -15.97
N GLN A 94 4.36 4.58 -14.87
CA GLN A 94 3.75 3.89 -13.72
C GLN A 94 2.57 3.00 -14.14
N LYS A 95 1.60 3.54 -14.88
CA LYS A 95 0.40 2.81 -15.32
C LYS A 95 0.77 1.61 -16.18
N ARG A 96 1.74 1.76 -17.08
CA ARG A 96 2.23 0.66 -17.91
C ARG A 96 2.82 -0.46 -17.03
N MET A 97 3.76 -0.13 -16.14
CA MET A 97 4.41 -1.13 -15.27
C MET A 97 3.37 -1.88 -14.42
N LEU A 98 2.41 -1.16 -13.82
CA LEU A 98 1.34 -1.78 -13.04
C LEU A 98 0.39 -2.62 -13.89
N SER A 99 0.08 -2.19 -15.12
CA SER A 99 -0.76 -2.98 -16.02
C SER A 99 -0.11 -4.29 -16.46
N GLU A 100 1.21 -4.27 -16.72
CA GLU A 100 1.98 -5.46 -17.05
C GLU A 100 1.94 -6.46 -15.89
N VAL A 101 2.18 -5.98 -14.66
CA VAL A 101 2.14 -6.81 -13.45
C VAL A 101 0.72 -7.32 -13.12
N ALA A 102 -0.31 -6.49 -13.33
CA ALA A 102 -1.70 -6.88 -13.07
C ALA A 102 -2.22 -7.95 -14.05
N ILE A 103 -1.88 -7.83 -15.33
CA ILE A 103 -2.39 -8.69 -16.40
C ILE A 103 -1.57 -9.98 -16.52
N SER A 104 -0.25 -9.88 -16.41
CA SER A 104 0.65 -11.04 -16.52
C SER A 104 1.81 -10.94 -15.53
N PRO A 105 1.64 -11.50 -14.32
CA PRO A 105 2.71 -11.62 -13.31
C PRO A 105 3.91 -12.48 -13.77
N VAL A 106 3.87 -13.01 -14.99
CA VAL A 106 4.93 -13.87 -15.54
C VAL A 106 5.22 -13.41 -16.97
N LEU A 107 5.85 -12.25 -17.12
CA LEU A 107 6.49 -11.89 -18.38
C LEU A 107 7.97 -11.61 -18.14
N GLY A 108 8.79 -12.56 -18.54
CA GLY A 108 10.22 -12.34 -18.76
C GLY A 108 10.40 -11.56 -20.05
N HIS A 109 10.45 -10.23 -19.95
CA HIS A 109 11.02 -9.40 -21.00
C HIS A 109 12.35 -8.85 -20.51
N GLY A 110 13.42 -9.60 -20.81
CA GLY A 110 14.74 -9.02 -21.03
C GLY A 110 15.36 -8.20 -19.89
N ARG A 111 15.36 -8.73 -18.66
CA ARG A 111 16.43 -8.61 -17.64
C ARG A 111 15.91 -9.26 -16.35
N SER A 112 16.26 -10.54 -16.17
CA SER A 112 15.95 -11.38 -15.00
C SER A 112 14.50 -11.88 -14.88
N PHE A 113 14.34 -13.20 -14.79
CA PHE A 113 13.08 -13.94 -14.70
C PHE A 113 12.31 -13.76 -13.38
N GLU A 114 12.66 -12.78 -12.53
CA GLU A 114 12.24 -12.71 -11.12
C GLU A 114 11.39 -11.48 -10.77
N PHE A 115 11.36 -10.43 -11.60
CA PHE A 115 10.82 -9.12 -11.18
C PHE A 115 9.29 -8.97 -11.24
N ASN A 116 8.58 -9.87 -11.92
CA ASN A 116 7.12 -9.76 -12.09
C ASN A 116 6.31 -10.72 -11.19
N LEU A 117 6.98 -11.56 -10.38
CA LEU A 117 6.28 -12.45 -9.45
C LEU A 117 5.45 -11.64 -8.43
N PRO A 118 4.29 -12.16 -7.98
CA PRO A 118 3.55 -11.56 -6.88
C PRO A 118 4.49 -11.40 -5.67
N SER A 119 4.84 -10.16 -5.36
CA SER A 119 5.81 -9.81 -4.32
C SER A 119 5.24 -8.73 -3.41
N VAL A 120 5.83 -8.58 -2.23
CA VAL A 120 5.45 -7.53 -1.27
C VAL A 120 5.54 -6.13 -1.89
N TYR A 121 6.55 -5.90 -2.74
CA TYR A 121 6.80 -4.60 -3.39
C TYR A 121 5.73 -4.24 -4.42
N VAL A 122 5.24 -5.22 -5.18
CA VAL A 122 4.13 -5.01 -6.11
C VAL A 122 2.86 -4.63 -5.35
N VAL A 123 2.58 -5.31 -4.23
CA VAL A 123 1.43 -4.98 -3.38
C VAL A 123 1.56 -3.55 -2.86
N GLN A 124 2.72 -3.18 -2.31
CA GLN A 124 3.02 -1.81 -1.89
C GLN A 124 2.74 -0.80 -3.02
N ALA A 125 3.16 -1.09 -4.26
CA ALA A 125 2.91 -0.20 -5.40
C ALA A 125 1.41 0.03 -5.63
N PHE A 126 0.59 -1.02 -5.59
CA PHE A 126 -0.87 -0.88 -5.70
C PHE A 126 -1.47 -0.14 -4.51
N LEU A 127 -1.00 -0.36 -3.27
CA LEU A 127 -1.46 0.40 -2.10
C LEU A 127 -1.19 1.88 -2.21
N LEU A 128 -0.01 2.26 -2.71
CA LEU A 128 0.31 3.67 -2.97
C LEU A 128 -0.64 4.27 -4.02
N CYS A 129 -1.02 3.50 -5.05
CA CYS A 129 -2.00 3.95 -6.05
C CYS A 129 -3.43 4.04 -5.49
N THR A 130 -3.78 3.17 -4.54
CA THR A 130 -5.05 3.19 -3.84
C THR A 130 -5.20 4.44 -2.98
N LEU A 131 -4.16 4.81 -2.23
CA LEU A 131 -4.24 5.97 -1.33
C LEU A 131 -4.02 7.29 -2.07
N TRP A 132 -3.22 7.27 -3.14
CA TRP A 132 -2.97 8.43 -3.98
C TRP A 132 -3.29 8.10 -5.44
N PRO A 133 -4.58 8.01 -5.81
CA PRO A 133 -4.97 7.81 -7.21
C PRO A 133 -4.60 9.03 -8.05
N PRO A 134 -4.28 8.87 -9.36
CA PRO A 134 -4.11 10.00 -10.26
C PRO A 134 -5.35 10.91 -10.26
N PRO A 135 -5.22 12.24 -10.44
CA PRO A 135 -6.39 13.12 -10.52
C PRO A 135 -7.35 12.68 -11.62
N THR A 136 -8.63 12.51 -11.28
CA THR A 136 -9.69 12.15 -12.23
C THR A 136 -10.83 13.16 -12.15
N ALA A 137 -11.61 13.28 -13.23
CA ALA A 137 -12.75 14.19 -13.29
C ALA A 137 -14.07 13.58 -12.76
N SER A 138 -14.06 12.30 -12.35
CA SER A 138 -15.25 11.57 -11.94
C SER A 138 -14.90 10.41 -11.01
N ILE A 139 -15.78 10.15 -10.04
CA ILE A 139 -15.72 8.98 -9.15
C ILE A 139 -15.71 7.65 -9.94
N ASN A 140 -16.36 7.60 -11.10
CA ASN A 140 -16.38 6.40 -11.95
C ASN A 140 -15.05 6.16 -12.68
N ALA A 141 -14.22 7.19 -12.81
CA ALA A 141 -12.88 7.08 -13.37
C ALA A 141 -11.82 6.83 -12.28
N ASP A 142 -12.21 6.86 -11.00
CA ASP A 142 -11.33 6.60 -9.87
C ASP A 142 -10.89 5.13 -9.87
N MET A 143 -9.58 4.92 -9.74
CA MET A 143 -8.97 3.60 -9.79
C MET A 143 -8.66 3.02 -8.40
N SER A 144 -8.90 3.76 -7.32
CA SER A 144 -8.51 3.39 -5.95
C SER A 144 -9.15 2.07 -5.53
N TRP A 145 -10.45 1.91 -5.82
CA TRP A 145 -11.17 0.69 -5.51
C TRP A 145 -10.60 -0.53 -6.25
N ASN A 146 -10.45 -0.41 -7.57
CA ASN A 146 -9.87 -1.48 -8.39
C ASN A 146 -8.43 -1.80 -7.98
N ALA A 147 -7.60 -0.78 -7.73
CA ALA A 147 -6.24 -0.94 -7.25
C ALA A 147 -6.20 -1.64 -5.89
N SER A 148 -7.14 -1.34 -4.98
CA SER A 148 -7.22 -2.00 -3.67
C SER A 148 -7.58 -3.49 -3.79
N GLY A 149 -8.45 -3.84 -4.73
CA GLY A 149 -8.79 -5.23 -5.03
C GLY A 149 -7.61 -6.00 -5.63
N ILE A 150 -6.89 -5.38 -6.56
CA ILE A 150 -5.65 -5.95 -7.14
C ILE A 150 -4.59 -6.13 -6.06
N ALA A 151 -4.41 -5.15 -5.16
CA ALA A 151 -3.49 -5.24 -4.02
C ALA A 151 -3.84 -6.43 -3.13
N CYS A 152 -5.12 -6.59 -2.76
CA CYS A 152 -5.58 -7.70 -1.93
C CYS A 152 -5.32 -9.07 -2.58
N LEU A 153 -5.72 -9.26 -3.84
CA LEU A 153 -5.50 -10.52 -4.55
C LEU A 153 -4.01 -10.82 -4.75
N THR A 154 -3.21 -9.79 -5.02
CA THR A 154 -1.75 -9.95 -5.19
C THR A 154 -1.09 -10.28 -3.85
N ALA A 155 -1.54 -9.69 -2.74
CA ALA A 155 -1.06 -10.00 -1.40
C ALA A 155 -1.35 -11.45 -0.99
N VAL A 156 -2.55 -11.95 -1.34
CA VAL A 156 -2.89 -13.36 -1.13
C VAL A 156 -2.00 -14.27 -1.96
N ARG A 157 -1.81 -13.98 -3.25
CA ARG A 157 -0.93 -14.75 -4.15
C ARG A 157 0.53 -14.75 -3.69
N ALA A 158 1.00 -13.65 -3.10
CA ALA A 158 2.34 -13.51 -2.52
C ALA A 158 2.46 -14.15 -1.12
N GLY A 159 1.40 -14.73 -0.57
CA GLY A 159 1.43 -15.38 0.75
C GLY A 159 1.38 -14.43 1.95
N LEU A 160 1.16 -13.13 1.76
CA LEU A 160 1.22 -12.12 2.84
C LEU A 160 0.16 -12.31 3.93
N HIS A 161 -0.93 -12.99 3.59
CA HIS A 161 -2.03 -13.33 4.49
C HIS A 161 -1.66 -14.35 5.59
N CYS A 162 -0.54 -15.06 5.43
CA CYS A 162 -0.03 -16.07 6.36
C CYS A 162 1.45 -15.79 6.70
N PRO A 163 1.76 -14.69 7.42
CA PRO A 163 3.13 -14.30 7.73
C PRO A 163 3.87 -15.44 8.49
N GLY A 164 5.06 -15.80 8.01
CA GLY A 164 5.87 -16.90 8.56
C GLY A 164 5.57 -18.30 8.00
N HIS A 165 4.51 -18.47 7.21
CA HIS A 165 4.25 -19.68 6.41
C HIS A 165 4.40 -19.39 4.91
N GLY A 166 5.21 -18.37 4.57
CA GLY A 166 5.44 -17.93 3.21
C GLY A 166 5.93 -19.04 2.29
N SER A 167 6.66 -20.04 2.81
CA SER A 167 7.17 -21.19 2.04
C SER A 167 6.09 -22.03 1.32
N ASP A 168 4.84 -21.98 1.78
CA ASP A 168 3.74 -22.73 1.16
C ASP A 168 3.15 -21.98 -0.06
N PHE A 169 3.44 -20.68 -0.18
CA PHE A 169 2.91 -19.78 -1.21
C PHE A 169 4.03 -19.18 -2.10
N GLU A 170 5.23 -18.97 -1.55
CA GLU A 170 6.45 -18.60 -2.26
C GLU A 170 7.07 -19.87 -2.86
N ARG A 171 6.92 -20.04 -4.18
CA ARG A 171 7.58 -21.16 -4.91
C ARG A 171 9.11 -21.09 -4.90
N ILE A 172 9.72 -20.01 -4.40
CA ILE A 172 11.16 -19.73 -4.53
C ILE A 172 11.61 -18.93 -3.28
N PHE A 173 12.75 -19.32 -2.68
CA PHE A 173 13.50 -18.71 -1.55
C PHE A 173 13.43 -19.39 -0.17
N LYS A 174 14.39 -20.30 0.04
CA LYS A 174 14.80 -20.86 1.34
C LYS A 174 16.03 -20.11 1.86
N ASN A 175 15.88 -19.05 2.65
CA ASN A 175 17.00 -18.54 3.45
C ASN A 175 16.54 -17.90 4.77
N ASN A 176 17.09 -18.37 5.89
CA ASN A 176 16.50 -18.24 7.23
C ASN A 176 16.86 -16.94 8.00
N GLN A 177 17.89 -16.19 7.60
CA GLN A 177 18.29 -14.94 8.29
C GLN A 177 17.66 -13.67 7.71
N THR A 178 17.35 -13.65 6.41
CA THR A 178 16.52 -12.64 5.73
C THR A 178 15.03 -12.78 6.04
N HIS A 179 14.64 -13.93 6.61
CA HIS A 179 13.25 -14.31 6.82
C HIS A 179 12.49 -13.37 7.79
N ARG A 180 13.12 -12.87 8.86
CA ARG A 180 12.44 -11.98 9.83
C ARG A 180 12.23 -10.55 9.33
N ALA A 181 13.19 -9.99 8.59
CA ALA A 181 13.04 -8.68 7.94
C ALA A 181 11.92 -8.74 6.89
N ASN A 182 11.88 -9.84 6.12
CA ASN A 182 10.78 -10.12 5.19
C ASN A 182 9.44 -10.24 5.93
N ILE A 183 9.35 -10.97 7.05
CA ILE A 183 8.08 -11.13 7.80
C ILE A 183 7.53 -9.78 8.29
N ARG A 184 8.39 -8.87 8.76
CA ARG A 184 7.93 -7.52 9.18
C ARG A 184 7.32 -6.79 7.99
N GLU A 185 8.03 -6.69 6.88
CA GLU A 185 7.56 -5.97 5.68
C GLU A 185 6.29 -6.60 5.10
N GLN A 186 6.24 -7.93 5.03
CA GLN A 186 5.06 -8.70 4.62
C GLN A 186 3.86 -8.39 5.51
N LEU A 187 4.04 -8.40 6.83
CA LEU A 187 2.98 -8.12 7.80
C LEU A 187 2.50 -6.67 7.71
N VAL A 188 3.41 -5.70 7.68
CA VAL A 188 3.06 -4.27 7.51
C VAL A 188 2.24 -4.07 6.24
N THR A 189 2.68 -4.67 5.13
CA THR A 189 2.01 -4.55 3.83
C THR A 189 0.64 -5.24 3.85
N TRP A 190 0.51 -6.41 4.47
CA TRP A 190 -0.77 -7.11 4.62
C TRP A 190 -1.77 -6.31 5.45
N LEU A 191 -1.33 -5.74 6.57
CA LEU A 191 -2.18 -4.90 7.43
C LEU A 191 -2.64 -3.64 6.70
N ALA A 192 -1.71 -2.94 6.05
CA ALA A 192 -2.02 -1.78 5.22
C ALA A 192 -3.00 -2.12 4.09
N THR A 193 -2.86 -3.30 3.48
CA THR A 193 -3.78 -3.79 2.45
C THR A 193 -5.21 -3.91 2.97
N ASN A 194 -5.40 -4.62 4.08
CA ASN A 194 -6.73 -4.78 4.66
C ASN A 194 -7.35 -3.45 5.10
N ALA A 195 -6.54 -2.57 5.73
CA ALA A 195 -7.00 -1.27 6.16
C ALA A 195 -7.47 -0.42 4.97
N LEU A 196 -6.66 -0.29 3.92
CA LEU A 196 -7.00 0.52 2.75
C LEU A 196 -8.14 -0.10 1.92
N THR A 197 -8.17 -1.42 1.77
CA THR A 197 -9.30 -2.09 1.08
C THR A 197 -10.62 -1.81 1.80
N GLN A 198 -10.65 -1.90 3.13
CA GLN A 198 -11.86 -1.55 3.89
C GLN A 198 -12.20 -0.05 3.78
N ALA A 199 -11.23 0.84 3.97
CA ALA A 199 -11.48 2.28 3.92
C ALA A 199 -12.06 2.72 2.57
N ILE A 200 -11.49 2.23 1.47
CA ILE A 200 -11.98 2.55 0.14
C ILE A 200 -13.32 1.87 -0.15
N ALA A 201 -13.57 0.64 0.34
CA ALA A 201 -14.88 0.01 0.23
C ALA A 201 -15.96 0.92 0.83
N ASN A 202 -15.68 1.42 2.04
CA ASN A 202 -16.59 2.27 2.80
C ASN A 202 -16.83 3.61 2.11
N MET A 203 -15.77 4.23 1.60
CA MET A 203 -15.84 5.50 0.88
C MET A 203 -16.76 5.42 -0.34
N PHE A 204 -16.74 4.30 -1.07
CA PHE A 204 -17.54 4.11 -2.27
C PHE A 204 -18.88 3.39 -2.01
N GLY A 205 -19.13 2.90 -0.79
CA GLY A 205 -20.31 2.11 -0.45
C GLY A 205 -20.32 0.71 -1.07
N TYR A 206 -19.15 0.13 -1.33
CA TYR A 206 -18.98 -1.22 -1.89
C TYR A 206 -18.67 -2.26 -0.81
N PRO A 207 -18.94 -3.55 -1.05
CA PRO A 207 -18.50 -4.62 -0.15
C PRO A 207 -16.98 -4.73 -0.12
N SER A 208 -16.41 -4.73 1.08
CA SER A 208 -14.97 -4.88 1.29
C SER A 208 -14.46 -6.29 1.01
N ALA A 209 -13.32 -6.39 0.31
CA ALA A 209 -12.56 -7.64 0.17
C ALA A 209 -11.50 -7.82 1.27
N ALA A 210 -11.47 -6.95 2.28
CA ALA A 210 -10.54 -7.05 3.40
C ALA A 210 -10.81 -8.28 4.25
N SER A 211 -9.75 -8.86 4.82
CA SER A 211 -9.81 -10.01 5.71
C SER A 211 -9.14 -9.70 7.05
N PHE A 212 -9.96 -9.37 8.05
CA PHE A 212 -9.51 -9.13 9.42
C PHE A 212 -9.54 -10.44 10.22
N ARG A 213 -8.44 -11.20 10.20
CA ARG A 213 -8.34 -12.48 10.91
C ARG A 213 -7.61 -12.34 12.25
N SER A 214 -8.05 -13.11 13.24
CA SER A 214 -7.50 -13.13 14.60
C SER A 214 -6.03 -13.57 14.67
N HIS A 215 -5.55 -14.44 13.77
CA HIS A 215 -4.14 -14.84 13.74
C HIS A 215 -3.20 -13.66 13.42
N THR A 216 -3.68 -12.67 12.66
CA THR A 216 -2.98 -11.40 12.42
C THR A 216 -2.79 -10.59 13.71
N GLN A 217 -3.69 -10.75 14.70
CA GLN A 217 -3.60 -10.04 15.97
C GLN A 217 -2.47 -10.56 16.87
N TYR A 218 -2.17 -11.86 16.80
CA TYR A 218 -1.02 -12.44 17.49
C TYR A 218 0.31 -11.92 16.92
N ALA A 219 0.33 -11.52 15.65
CA ALA A 219 1.51 -10.94 15.03
C ALA A 219 1.80 -9.51 15.54
N PHE A 220 0.79 -8.73 15.98
CA PHE A 220 0.97 -7.39 16.55
C PHE A 220 1.88 -7.35 17.78
N HIS A 221 1.85 -8.42 18.58
CA HIS A 221 2.57 -8.49 19.85
C HIS A 221 4.03 -8.92 19.67
N ASN A 222 4.34 -9.56 18.53
CA ASN A 222 5.64 -10.19 18.29
C ASN A 222 6.51 -9.46 17.27
N VAL A 223 5.92 -8.52 16.51
CA VAL A 223 6.59 -7.72 15.49
C VAL A 223 6.40 -6.26 15.79
N ASP A 224 7.51 -5.51 15.82
CA ASP A 224 7.43 -4.06 15.86
C ASP A 224 6.77 -3.53 14.57
N LEU A 225 5.69 -2.79 14.70
CA LEU A 225 4.87 -2.31 13.58
C LEU A 225 4.78 -0.80 13.63
N PRO A 226 4.86 -0.09 12.48
CA PRO A 226 4.66 1.35 12.45
C PRO A 226 3.30 1.70 13.06
N ILE A 227 3.32 2.63 14.01
CA ILE A 227 2.13 3.01 14.79
C ILE A 227 0.95 3.41 13.89
N ARG A 228 1.23 4.11 12.78
CA ARG A 228 0.22 4.54 11.80
C ARG A 228 -0.50 3.35 11.14
N VAL A 229 0.24 2.32 10.72
CA VAL A 229 -0.36 1.13 10.11
C VAL A 229 -1.19 0.35 11.13
N ARG A 230 -0.73 0.29 12.39
CA ARG A 230 -1.51 -0.30 13.49
C ARG A 230 -2.83 0.45 13.68
N HIS A 231 -2.80 1.78 13.78
CA HIS A 231 -4.01 2.58 13.97
C HIS A 231 -4.98 2.41 12.80
N MET A 232 -4.49 2.53 11.55
CA MET A 232 -5.31 2.33 10.35
C MET A 232 -6.00 0.96 10.37
N TYR A 233 -5.26 -0.10 10.70
CA TYR A 233 -5.83 -1.44 10.75
C TYR A 233 -6.89 -1.60 11.84
N GLU A 234 -6.62 -1.13 13.06
CA GLU A 234 -7.55 -1.28 14.18
C GLU A 234 -8.85 -0.49 13.95
N ILE A 235 -8.76 0.74 13.44
CA ILE A 235 -9.93 1.55 13.07
C ILE A 235 -10.77 0.82 12.01
N GLN A 236 -10.12 0.36 10.94
CA GLN A 236 -10.83 -0.28 9.83
C GLN A 236 -11.36 -1.67 10.21
N ARG A 237 -10.73 -2.37 11.15
CA ARG A 237 -11.27 -3.62 11.72
C ARG A 237 -12.59 -3.37 12.43
N ILE A 238 -12.67 -2.35 13.28
CA ILE A 238 -13.92 -2.02 13.97
C ILE A 238 -15.00 -1.63 12.96
N ALA A 239 -14.66 -0.82 11.95
CA ALA A 239 -15.59 -0.46 10.89
C ALA A 239 -16.15 -1.71 10.19
N HIS A 240 -15.29 -2.67 9.86
CA HIS A 240 -15.67 -3.95 9.29
C HIS A 240 -16.58 -4.78 10.21
N GLU A 241 -16.25 -4.85 11.51
CA GLU A 241 -17.08 -5.56 12.51
C GLU A 241 -18.48 -4.95 12.62
N ILE A 242 -18.59 -3.62 12.60
CA ILE A 242 -19.86 -2.88 12.62
C ILE A 242 -20.66 -3.19 11.36
N GLU A 243 -20.07 -3.04 10.18
CA GLU A 243 -20.72 -3.31 8.89
C GLU A 243 -21.22 -4.73 8.78
N HIS A 244 -20.38 -5.70 9.16
CA HIS A 244 -20.75 -7.10 9.12
C HIS A 244 -21.92 -7.39 10.07
N SER A 245 -21.89 -6.83 11.29
CA SER A 245 -22.98 -7.00 12.27
C SER A 245 -24.28 -6.37 11.78
N LEU A 246 -24.23 -5.14 11.24
CA LEU A 246 -25.38 -4.45 10.66
C LEU A 246 -25.94 -5.18 9.43
N GLY A 247 -25.07 -5.70 8.57
CA GLY A 247 -25.45 -6.48 7.39
C GLY A 247 -26.17 -7.78 7.75
N GLN A 248 -25.69 -8.50 8.78
CA GLN A 248 -26.36 -9.69 9.28
C GLN A 248 -27.76 -9.38 9.83
N MET A 249 -27.90 -8.28 10.58
CA MET A 249 -29.21 -7.85 11.09
C MET A 249 -30.18 -7.45 9.98
N SER A 250 -29.70 -6.78 8.93
CA SER A 250 -30.54 -6.39 7.79
C SER A 250 -31.00 -7.58 6.95
N ALA A 251 -30.31 -8.72 7.03
CA ALA A 251 -30.69 -9.94 6.32
C ALA A 251 -31.79 -10.73 7.03
N GLU A 252 -32.04 -10.46 8.33
CA GLU A 252 -33.10 -11.11 9.08
C GLU A 252 -34.48 -10.47 8.78
N PRO A 253 -35.54 -11.28 8.61
CA PRO A 253 -36.88 -10.78 8.25
C PRO A 253 -37.54 -9.95 9.37
N THR A 254 -37.07 -10.06 10.61
CA THR A 254 -37.54 -9.29 11.77
C THR A 254 -36.34 -8.76 12.54
N ILE A 255 -36.14 -7.44 12.54
CA ILE A 255 -35.05 -6.80 13.28
C ILE A 255 -35.40 -6.78 14.77
N ASP A 256 -34.67 -7.52 15.60
CA ASP A 256 -34.74 -7.37 17.05
C ASP A 256 -34.06 -6.05 17.46
N THR A 257 -34.87 -5.06 17.84
CA THR A 257 -34.42 -3.72 18.23
C THR A 257 -33.59 -3.72 19.51
N ASN A 258 -33.76 -4.72 20.40
CA ASN A 258 -32.98 -4.85 21.63
C ASN A 258 -31.58 -5.39 21.33
N MET A 259 -31.49 -6.38 20.42
CA MET A 259 -30.23 -6.89 19.92
C MET A 259 -29.45 -5.79 19.17
N ALA A 260 -30.14 -5.03 18.31
CA ALA A 260 -29.58 -3.88 17.62
C ALA A 260 -28.96 -2.85 18.57
N SER A 261 -29.73 -2.45 19.59
CA SER A 261 -29.29 -1.46 20.58
C SER A 261 -28.11 -1.97 21.40
N SER A 262 -28.07 -3.26 21.71
CA SER A 262 -26.98 -3.89 22.45
C SER A 262 -25.68 -3.91 21.64
N LEU A 263 -25.76 -4.28 20.35
CA LEU A 263 -24.60 -4.28 19.44
C LEU A 263 -24.04 -2.87 19.24
N ILE A 264 -24.90 -1.87 19.03
CA ILE A 264 -24.46 -0.46 18.94
C ILE A 264 -23.69 -0.03 20.19
N ARG A 265 -24.19 -0.37 21.39
CA ARG A 265 -23.50 -0.04 22.65
C ARG A 265 -22.15 -0.76 22.78
N ILE A 266 -22.06 -2.02 22.35
CA ILE A 266 -20.80 -2.79 22.36
C ILE A 266 -19.79 -2.13 21.42
N HIS A 267 -20.20 -1.78 20.19
CA HIS A 267 -19.32 -1.14 19.23
C HIS A 267 -18.89 0.27 19.67
N ALA A 268 -19.79 1.05 20.26
CA ALA A 268 -19.47 2.36 20.83
C ALA A 268 -18.43 2.25 21.96
N SER A 269 -18.62 1.32 22.90
CA SER A 269 -17.64 1.08 23.97
C SER A 269 -16.26 0.71 23.43
N ARG A 270 -16.19 -0.13 22.38
CA ARG A 270 -14.91 -0.49 21.74
C ARG A 270 -14.27 0.69 21.02
N TYR A 271 -15.08 1.54 20.39
CA TYR A 271 -14.59 2.76 19.77
C TYR A 271 -13.97 3.69 20.82
N ASP A 272 -14.65 3.89 21.96
CA ASP A 272 -14.14 4.70 23.08
C ASP A 272 -12.84 4.11 23.65
N GLU A 273 -12.72 2.78 23.74
CA GLU A 273 -11.47 2.11 24.16
C GLU A 273 -10.32 2.38 23.20
N ILE A 274 -10.56 2.30 21.89
CA ILE A 274 -9.58 2.63 20.85
C ILE A 274 -9.20 4.11 20.91
N GLU A 275 -10.17 5.00 21.03
CA GLU A 275 -9.92 6.43 21.17
C GLU A 275 -9.09 6.73 22.43
N SER A 276 -9.37 6.05 23.54
CA SER A 276 -8.56 6.18 24.76
C SER A 276 -7.15 5.61 24.61
N GLN A 277 -6.97 4.55 23.82
CA GLN A 277 -5.66 3.92 23.59
C GLN A 277 -4.78 4.73 22.63
N PHE A 278 -5.38 5.38 21.64
CA PHE A 278 -4.66 6.04 20.55
C PHE A 278 -4.73 7.57 20.59
N GLY A 279 -5.63 8.15 21.38
CA GLY A 279 -5.88 9.60 21.43
C GLY A 279 -4.67 10.45 21.83
N SER A 280 -3.72 9.88 22.59
CA SER A 280 -2.46 10.57 22.91
C SER A 280 -1.44 10.59 21.76
N ASP A 281 -1.56 9.65 20.81
CA ASP A 281 -0.54 9.34 19.78
C ASP A 281 -1.02 9.72 18.36
N MET A 282 -2.25 10.23 18.25
CA MET A 282 -2.86 10.71 17.00
C MET A 282 -2.39 12.13 16.70
N ASP A 283 -1.61 12.29 15.63
CA ASP A 283 -1.30 13.62 15.09
C ASP A 283 -2.57 14.26 14.50
N PRO A 284 -2.68 15.60 14.44
CA PRO A 284 -3.79 16.27 13.78
C PRO A 284 -3.98 15.86 12.31
N TRP A 285 -2.91 15.42 11.65
CA TRP A 285 -2.92 14.95 10.25
C TRP A 285 -3.54 13.56 10.07
N SER A 286 -3.61 12.73 11.12
CA SER A 286 -4.26 11.41 11.05
C SER A 286 -5.78 11.47 10.92
N LEU A 287 -6.40 12.61 11.26
CA LEU A 287 -7.85 12.79 11.20
C LEU A 287 -8.38 13.13 9.79
N PHE A 288 -7.51 13.53 8.86
CA PHE A 288 -7.90 14.04 7.54
C PHE A 288 -7.59 13.08 6.38
N THR A 289 -7.03 11.90 6.66
CA THR A 289 -6.59 10.93 5.63
C THR A 289 -7.23 9.55 5.74
N LEU A 290 -8.24 9.39 6.58
CA LEU A 290 -9.10 8.21 6.66
C LEU A 290 -10.56 8.60 6.43
#